data_AF-A0A3A1YBK0-F1
#
_entry.id   AF-A0A3A1YBK0-F1
#
_cell.length_a   1.000
_cell.length_b   1.000
_cell.length_c   1.000
_cell.angle_alpha   90.00
_cell.angle_beta   90.00
_cell.angle_gamma   90.00
#
_symmetry.space_group_name_H-M   'P 1'
#
loop_
_entity.id
_entity.type
_entity.pdbx_description
1 polymer ?
#
loop_
_entity_poly.entity_id
_entity_poly.type
_entity_poly.pdbx_seq_one_letter_code
_entity_poly.pdbx_strand_id
1 'polypeptide(L)'
;MLRKFILTATLALTTLGAMAAPNYRQYSDAQLQQEFTKLEQANATTLAYLKEEINNFATDFGEREFSVDRFLSLATGYILADLNQNFTITPTTYRQDPRITNLVNLADVCYHLSIRNNYESPNQTCSTVFPIYLLAYFDRDLLQSLIIVGTSFNAYVQEHNNIPLQANQQALLNTVENLDNMDLGFKAKIPDEQVYLKDNMKKSIYAAYKVHLLPNSAE
;
A
#
# COMPACT_ATOMS: atom_id res chain seq x y z
N MET A 1 -5.69 -48.29 -9.38
CA MET A 1 -4.81 -47.28 -8.73
C MET A 1 -5.30 -45.83 -8.91
N LEU A 2 -6.61 -45.60 -9.15
CA LEU A 2 -7.15 -44.26 -9.46
C LEU A 2 -7.89 -43.59 -8.28
N ARG A 3 -7.84 -44.18 -7.08
CA ARG A 3 -8.58 -43.70 -5.88
C ARG A 3 -7.72 -42.93 -4.87
N LYS A 4 -6.42 -42.78 -5.12
CA LYS A 4 -5.49 -42.07 -4.19
C LYS A 4 -5.13 -40.64 -4.60
N PHE A 5 -5.59 -40.16 -5.77
CA PHE A 5 -5.32 -38.78 -6.22
C PHE A 5 -6.41 -37.76 -5.87
N ILE A 6 -7.56 -38.21 -5.34
CA ILE A 6 -8.68 -37.30 -5.05
C ILE A 6 -8.63 -36.76 -3.61
N LEU A 7 -7.90 -37.41 -2.70
CA LEU A 7 -7.82 -37.01 -1.28
C LEU A 7 -6.74 -35.95 -0.97
N THR A 8 -5.82 -35.68 -1.90
CA THR A 8 -4.79 -34.63 -1.75
C THR A 8 -5.20 -33.29 -2.35
N ALA A 9 -6.26 -33.23 -3.16
CA ALA A 9 -6.78 -31.98 -3.72
C ALA A 9 -7.73 -31.23 -2.77
N THR A 10 -8.28 -31.90 -1.75
CA THR A 10 -9.24 -31.32 -0.80
C THR A 10 -8.60 -30.53 0.36
N LEU A 11 -7.28 -30.55 0.51
CA LEU A 11 -6.54 -29.73 1.49
C LEU A 11 -5.96 -28.44 0.89
N ALA A 12 -6.08 -28.22 -0.43
CA ALA A 12 -5.69 -26.97 -1.08
C ALA A 12 -6.88 -25.99 -1.26
N LEU A 13 -8.08 -26.36 -0.82
CA LEU A 13 -9.33 -25.61 -1.02
C LEU A 13 -9.92 -25.00 0.26
N THR A 14 -9.21 -25.05 1.39
CA THR A 14 -9.68 -24.51 2.68
C THR A 14 -9.16 -23.10 3.03
N THR A 15 -8.49 -22.36 2.13
CA THR A 15 -7.98 -21.02 2.46
C THR A 15 -8.44 -19.88 1.54
N LEU A 16 -9.54 -20.09 0.79
CA LEU A 16 -10.31 -18.99 0.20
C LEU A 16 -11.33 -18.39 1.19
N GLY A 17 -11.26 -18.76 2.47
CA GLY A 17 -11.84 -17.94 3.53
C GLY A 17 -11.05 -16.63 3.57
N ALA A 18 -11.74 -15.51 3.44
CA ALA A 18 -11.19 -14.20 3.74
C ALA A 18 -10.48 -14.28 5.10
N MET A 19 -9.16 -14.45 5.09
CA MET A 19 -8.38 -14.40 6.32
C MET A 19 -8.52 -12.97 6.79
N ALA A 20 -9.29 -12.78 7.86
CA ALA A 20 -9.41 -11.50 8.51
C ALA A 20 -8.00 -10.93 8.71
N ALA A 21 -7.83 -9.63 8.44
CA ALA A 21 -6.54 -8.97 8.63
C ALA A 21 -6.00 -9.29 10.04
N PRO A 22 -4.73 -9.71 10.17
CA PRO A 22 -4.17 -10.05 11.47
C PRO A 22 -4.26 -8.86 12.43
N ASN A 23 -4.62 -9.11 13.69
CA ASN A 23 -4.61 -8.08 14.73
C ASN A 23 -3.27 -8.08 15.48
N TYR A 24 -2.25 -7.43 14.88
CA TYR A 24 -0.89 -7.39 15.41
C TYR A 24 -0.77 -6.70 16.77
N ARG A 25 -1.74 -5.87 17.16
CA ARG A 25 -1.80 -5.28 18.51
C ARG A 25 -1.80 -6.34 19.61
N GLN A 26 -2.37 -7.52 19.34
CA GLN A 26 -2.51 -8.61 20.31
C GLN A 26 -1.31 -9.58 20.32
N TYR A 27 -0.36 -9.43 19.40
CA TYR A 27 0.78 -10.33 19.29
C TYR A 27 1.78 -10.06 20.43
N SER A 28 2.44 -11.09 20.95
CA SER A 28 3.63 -10.93 21.80
C SER A 28 4.82 -10.40 20.99
N ASP A 29 5.88 -9.92 21.65
CA ASP A 29 7.09 -9.44 20.95
C ASP A 29 7.73 -10.54 20.10
N ALA A 30 7.75 -11.78 20.61
CA ALA A 30 8.25 -12.93 19.87
C ALA A 30 7.41 -13.23 18.61
N GLN A 31 6.07 -13.11 18.71
CA GLN A 31 5.18 -13.29 17.57
C GLN A 31 5.35 -12.17 16.53
N LEU A 32 5.49 -10.92 16.96
CA LEU A 32 5.78 -9.81 16.05
C LEU A 32 7.13 -9.98 15.35
N GLN A 33 8.17 -10.36 16.08
CA GLN A 33 9.50 -10.57 15.51
C GLN A 33 9.52 -11.73 14.51
N GLN A 34 8.80 -12.82 14.81
CA GLN A 34 8.66 -13.95 13.89
C GLN A 34 7.94 -13.54 12.60
N GLU A 35 6.82 -12.81 12.72
CA GLU A 35 6.07 -12.34 11.56
C GLU A 35 6.86 -11.30 10.76
N PHE A 36 7.61 -10.41 11.45
CA PHE A 36 8.54 -9.47 10.82
C PHE A 36 9.55 -10.20 9.95
N THR A 37 10.28 -11.19 10.48
CA THR A 37 11.30 -11.93 9.73
C THR A 37 10.72 -12.64 8.50
N LYS A 38 9.53 -13.24 8.65
CA LYS A 38 8.82 -13.87 7.53
C LYS A 38 8.43 -12.86 6.45
N LEU A 39 7.85 -11.72 6.84
CA LEU A 39 7.38 -10.70 5.91
C LEU A 39 8.53 -9.94 5.25
N GLU A 40 9.62 -9.69 5.97
CA GLU A 40 10.84 -9.08 5.42
C GLU A 40 11.39 -9.92 4.26
N GLN A 41 11.50 -11.25 4.46
CA GLN A 41 11.94 -12.17 3.41
C GLN A 41 10.97 -12.18 2.21
N ALA A 42 9.66 -12.20 2.48
CA ALA A 42 8.64 -12.17 1.43
C ALA A 42 8.62 -10.85 0.62
N ASN A 43 9.14 -9.76 1.19
CA ASN A 43 9.15 -8.43 0.57
C ASN A 43 10.55 -7.98 0.13
N ALA A 44 11.60 -8.83 0.17
CA ALA A 44 12.97 -8.39 -0.07
C ALA A 44 13.16 -7.57 -1.36
N THR A 45 12.61 -8.05 -2.49
CA THR A 45 12.65 -7.33 -3.77
C THR A 45 11.80 -6.05 -3.73
N THR A 46 10.61 -6.12 -3.14
CA THR A 46 9.72 -4.96 -2.98
C THR A 46 10.35 -3.86 -2.13
N LEU A 47 11.10 -4.21 -1.08
CA LEU A 47 11.79 -3.27 -0.22
C LEU A 47 12.94 -2.56 -0.95
N ALA A 48 13.70 -3.29 -1.77
CA ALA A 48 14.75 -2.70 -2.59
C ALA A 48 14.18 -1.69 -3.59
N TYR A 49 13.12 -2.09 -4.30
CA TYR A 49 12.37 -1.23 -5.21
C TYR A 49 11.83 0.03 -4.51
N LEU A 50 11.09 -0.13 -3.41
CA LEU A 50 10.51 1.00 -2.68
C LEU A 50 11.56 1.98 -2.16
N LYS A 51 12.71 1.47 -1.70
CA LYS A 51 13.81 2.33 -1.26
C LYS A 51 14.34 3.18 -2.43
N GLU A 52 14.48 2.60 -3.60
CA GLU A 52 14.89 3.30 -4.81
C GLU A 52 13.85 4.35 -5.22
N GLU A 53 12.57 3.97 -5.29
CA GLU A 53 11.49 4.87 -5.68
C GLU A 53 11.29 6.05 -4.72
N ILE A 54 11.44 5.86 -3.41
CA ILE A 54 11.40 6.98 -2.44
C ILE A 54 12.55 7.96 -2.71
N ASN A 55 13.75 7.46 -2.98
CA ASN A 55 14.90 8.32 -3.28
C ASN A 55 14.73 9.06 -4.62
N ASN A 56 14.21 8.37 -5.64
CA ASN A 56 13.92 8.96 -6.95
C ASN A 56 12.84 10.04 -6.83
N PHE A 57 11.77 9.76 -6.08
CA PHE A 57 10.72 10.74 -5.80
C PHE A 57 11.28 12.00 -5.12
N ALA A 58 12.11 11.83 -4.08
CA ALA A 58 12.75 12.96 -3.42
C ALA A 58 13.72 13.72 -4.34
N THR A 59 14.35 13.05 -5.29
CA THR A 59 15.25 13.68 -6.28
C THR A 59 14.46 14.50 -7.31
N ASP A 60 13.36 13.96 -7.83
CA ASP A 60 12.57 14.59 -8.89
C ASP A 60 11.66 15.72 -8.36
N PHE A 61 11.11 15.52 -7.16
CA PHE A 61 10.06 16.36 -6.59
C PHE A 61 10.44 17.04 -5.26
N GLY A 62 11.62 16.77 -4.71
CA GLY A 62 12.07 17.37 -3.45
C GLY A 62 12.18 18.89 -3.49
N GLU A 63 12.04 19.49 -2.31
CA GLU A 63 11.98 20.93 -2.01
C GLU A 63 10.85 21.68 -2.71
N ARG A 64 9.91 20.98 -3.37
CA ARG A 64 8.73 21.58 -4.00
C ARG A 64 7.56 21.65 -3.01
N GLU A 65 6.65 22.57 -3.32
CA GLU A 65 5.37 22.71 -2.65
C GLU A 65 4.28 21.96 -3.42
N PHE A 66 3.50 21.16 -2.70
CA PHE A 66 2.34 20.47 -3.24
C PHE A 66 1.15 20.63 -2.30
N SER A 67 -0.05 20.74 -2.87
CA SER A 67 -1.29 20.45 -2.14
C SER A 67 -1.30 18.99 -1.70
N VAL A 68 -2.09 18.67 -0.66
CA VAL A 68 -2.12 17.32 -0.08
C VAL A 68 -2.59 16.29 -1.11
N ASP A 69 -3.65 16.60 -1.86
CA ASP A 69 -4.20 15.74 -2.91
C ASP A 69 -3.14 15.42 -3.98
N ARG A 70 -2.46 16.45 -4.49
CA ARG A 70 -1.43 16.33 -5.52
C ARG A 70 -0.24 15.56 -5.01
N PHE A 71 0.20 15.80 -3.78
CA PHE A 71 1.28 15.04 -3.17
C PHE A 71 0.92 13.55 -3.08
N LEU A 72 -0.27 13.22 -2.56
CA LEU A 72 -0.71 11.83 -2.42
C LEU A 72 -0.88 11.16 -3.78
N SER A 73 -1.50 11.81 -4.77
CA SER A 73 -1.61 11.25 -6.13
C SER A 73 -0.25 10.98 -6.76
N LEU A 74 0.70 11.93 -6.66
CA LEU A 74 2.04 11.74 -7.18
C LEU A 74 2.79 10.64 -6.43
N ALA A 75 2.81 10.67 -5.10
CA ALA A 75 3.55 9.69 -4.30
C ALA A 75 3.01 8.28 -4.51
N THR A 76 1.69 8.10 -4.51
CA THR A 76 1.06 6.79 -4.75
C THR A 76 1.23 6.31 -6.19
N GLY A 77 1.10 7.21 -7.17
CA GLY A 77 1.25 6.89 -8.59
C GLY A 77 2.69 6.56 -8.99
N TYR A 78 3.67 7.24 -8.41
CA TYR A 78 5.09 7.06 -8.69
C TYR A 78 5.68 5.90 -7.89
N ILE A 79 5.40 5.81 -6.58
CA ILE A 79 6.07 4.86 -5.68
C ILE A 79 5.33 3.53 -5.55
N LEU A 80 3.99 3.55 -5.62
CA LEU A 80 3.17 2.39 -5.22
C LEU A 80 2.45 1.70 -6.37
N ALA A 81 2.19 2.39 -7.48
CA ALA A 81 1.37 1.86 -8.57
C ALA A 81 1.87 0.51 -9.10
N ASP A 82 3.18 0.33 -9.25
CA ASP A 82 3.78 -0.89 -9.79
C ASP A 82 3.72 -2.11 -8.86
N LEU A 83 3.41 -1.89 -7.58
CA LEU A 83 3.14 -2.98 -6.66
C LEU A 83 1.83 -3.68 -6.97
N ASN A 84 0.93 -3.01 -7.70
CA ASN A 84 -0.40 -3.47 -8.01
C ASN A 84 -0.57 -3.80 -9.49
N GLN A 85 0.37 -4.54 -10.09
CA GLN A 85 0.32 -4.85 -11.52
C GLN A 85 -0.51 -6.11 -11.82
N ASN A 86 -0.55 -7.08 -10.90
CA ASN A 86 -1.24 -8.37 -11.10
C ASN A 86 -2.58 -8.48 -10.37
N PHE A 87 -3.27 -7.36 -10.18
CA PHE A 87 -4.62 -7.38 -9.59
C PHE A 87 -5.64 -8.02 -10.54
N THR A 88 -6.75 -8.46 -9.96
CA THR A 88 -7.87 -9.03 -10.70
C THR A 88 -9.16 -8.30 -10.37
N ILE A 89 -10.01 -8.14 -11.40
CA ILE A 89 -11.32 -7.49 -11.30
C ILE A 89 -12.37 -8.42 -11.90
N THR A 90 -13.44 -8.61 -11.16
CA THR A 90 -14.69 -9.25 -11.61
C THR A 90 -15.85 -8.28 -11.33
N PRO A 91 -17.08 -8.53 -11.82
CA PRO A 91 -18.19 -7.59 -11.64
C PRO A 91 -18.50 -7.19 -10.19
N THR A 92 -18.16 -8.03 -9.20
CA THR A 92 -18.47 -7.79 -7.78
C THR A 92 -17.24 -7.80 -6.88
N THR A 93 -16.06 -8.11 -7.42
CA THR A 93 -14.87 -8.38 -6.59
C THR A 93 -13.63 -7.75 -7.19
N TYR A 94 -12.86 -7.09 -6.34
CA TYR A 94 -11.49 -6.65 -6.61
C TYR A 94 -10.54 -7.45 -5.72
N ARG A 95 -9.43 -7.93 -6.29
CA ARG A 95 -8.34 -8.54 -5.51
C ARG A 95 -7.03 -7.90 -5.93
N GLN A 96 -6.40 -7.22 -4.97
CA GLN A 96 -5.09 -6.61 -5.14
C GLN A 96 -3.99 -7.64 -5.37
N ASP A 97 -2.88 -7.20 -5.95
CA ASP A 97 -1.67 -8.01 -6.05
C ASP A 97 -1.22 -8.49 -4.65
N PRO A 98 -0.91 -9.79 -4.44
CA PRO A 98 -0.50 -10.31 -3.14
C PRO A 98 0.71 -9.59 -2.50
N ARG A 99 1.56 -8.95 -3.32
CA ARG A 99 2.66 -8.10 -2.85
C ARG A 99 2.18 -6.98 -1.95
N ILE A 100 1.00 -6.43 -2.23
CA ILE A 100 0.39 -5.35 -1.43
C ILE A 100 0.01 -5.86 -0.06
N THR A 101 -0.67 -7.00 0.02
CA THR A 101 -1.04 -7.61 1.31
C THR A 101 0.20 -7.87 2.17
N ASN A 102 1.29 -8.36 1.56
CA ASN A 102 2.55 -8.60 2.26
C ASN A 102 3.23 -7.31 2.72
N LEU A 103 3.24 -6.26 1.89
CA LEU A 103 3.81 -4.96 2.24
C LEU A 103 3.01 -4.31 3.38
N VAL A 104 1.69 -4.31 3.27
CA VAL A 104 0.78 -3.73 4.25
C VAL A 104 0.90 -4.46 5.59
N ASN A 105 1.00 -5.80 5.58
CA ASN A 105 1.31 -6.58 6.77
C ASN A 105 2.66 -6.18 7.39
N LEU A 106 3.70 -6.02 6.55
CA LEU A 106 5.03 -5.65 7.03
C LEU A 106 5.03 -4.25 7.65
N ALA A 107 4.34 -3.30 7.03
CA ALA A 107 4.17 -1.95 7.51
C ALA A 107 3.51 -1.91 8.90
N ASP A 108 2.46 -2.70 9.07
CA ASP A 108 1.70 -2.77 10.32
C ASP A 108 2.51 -3.45 11.44
N VAL A 109 3.23 -4.53 11.12
CA VAL A 109 4.18 -5.17 12.05
C VAL A 109 5.30 -4.19 12.46
N CYS A 110 5.89 -3.49 11.50
CA CYS A 110 6.91 -2.47 11.79
C CYS A 110 6.40 -1.36 12.69
N TYR A 111 5.17 -0.88 12.45
CA TYR A 111 4.51 0.11 13.30
C TYR A 111 4.29 -0.39 14.73
N HIS A 112 3.82 -1.62 14.89
CA HIS A 112 3.64 -2.19 16.22
C HIS A 112 4.97 -2.45 16.96
N LEU A 113 6.02 -2.84 16.24
CA LEU A 113 7.36 -2.96 16.81
C LEU A 113 7.92 -1.59 17.23
N SER A 114 7.76 -0.54 16.43
CA SER A 114 8.25 0.79 16.80
C SER A 114 7.49 1.37 17.99
N ILE A 115 6.16 1.24 18.07
CA ILE A 115 5.41 1.67 19.26
C ILE A 115 5.99 1.06 20.54
N ARG A 116 6.38 -0.23 20.51
CA ARG A 116 6.98 -0.93 21.66
C ARG A 116 8.40 -0.49 21.96
N ASN A 117 9.10 0.04 20.95
CA ASN A 117 10.46 0.58 21.05
C ASN A 117 10.48 2.11 21.04
N ASN A 118 9.53 2.77 21.73
CA ASN A 118 9.46 4.24 21.85
C ASN A 118 9.45 5.00 20.51
N TYR A 119 8.78 4.45 19.51
CA TYR A 119 8.69 4.96 18.13
C TYR A 119 10.02 4.99 17.36
N GLU A 120 11.07 4.35 17.86
CA GLU A 120 12.30 4.15 17.11
C GLU A 120 12.13 3.01 16.10
N SER A 121 12.66 3.21 14.89
CA SER A 121 12.64 2.16 13.88
C SER A 121 13.56 1.02 14.30
N PRO A 122 13.03 -0.21 14.45
CA PRO A 122 13.81 -1.33 15.01
C PRO A 122 14.92 -1.79 14.08
N ASN A 123 14.83 -1.48 12.77
CA ASN A 123 15.81 -1.89 11.76
C ASN A 123 15.65 -1.09 10.46
N GLN A 124 16.58 -1.30 9.52
CA GLN A 124 16.57 -0.64 8.22
C GLN A 124 15.32 -0.92 7.39
N THR A 125 14.76 -2.13 7.47
CA THR A 125 13.53 -2.50 6.76
C THR A 125 12.36 -1.65 7.21
N CYS A 126 12.15 -1.50 8.52
CA CYS A 126 11.11 -0.62 9.03
C CYS A 126 11.37 0.84 8.67
N SER A 127 12.63 1.29 8.64
CA SER A 127 12.97 2.65 8.19
C SER A 127 12.60 2.90 6.72
N THR A 128 12.64 1.87 5.87
CA THR A 128 12.18 1.95 4.47
C THR A 128 10.67 1.93 4.35
N VAL A 129 9.98 1.11 5.16
CA VAL A 129 8.51 0.95 5.07
C VAL A 129 7.75 2.09 5.75
N PHE A 130 8.33 2.74 6.77
CA PHE A 130 7.66 3.83 7.48
C PHE A 130 7.22 5.00 6.60
N PRO A 131 8.06 5.53 5.69
CA PRO A 131 7.61 6.52 4.71
C PRO A 131 6.34 6.09 3.97
N ILE A 132 6.30 4.84 3.49
CA ILE A 132 5.15 4.32 2.77
C ILE A 132 3.91 4.27 3.66
N TYR A 133 4.05 3.80 4.91
CA TYR A 133 2.91 3.73 5.81
C TYR A 133 2.46 5.10 6.32
N LEU A 134 3.38 6.07 6.37
CA LEU A 134 3.10 7.47 6.69
C LEU A 134 2.13 8.10 5.68
N LEU A 135 2.24 7.76 4.38
CA LEU A 135 1.28 8.20 3.36
C LEU A 135 -0.15 7.83 3.74
N ALA A 136 -0.34 6.71 4.42
CA ALA A 136 -1.63 6.20 4.86
C ALA A 136 -1.94 6.50 6.33
N TYR A 137 -1.22 7.43 6.96
CA TYR A 137 -1.35 7.74 8.37
C TYR A 137 -1.34 6.51 9.29
N PHE A 138 -0.50 5.52 8.98
CA PHE A 138 -0.40 4.26 9.72
C PHE A 138 -1.73 3.47 9.78
N ASP A 139 -2.59 3.64 8.77
CA ASP A 139 -3.83 2.90 8.61
C ASP A 139 -3.74 1.90 7.46
N ARG A 140 -3.89 0.62 7.80
CA ARG A 140 -3.79 -0.52 6.89
C ARG A 140 -4.71 -0.41 5.67
N ASP A 141 -5.95 -0.03 5.91
CA ASP A 141 -6.98 0.02 4.89
C ASP A 141 -6.78 1.23 3.99
N LEU A 142 -6.39 2.37 4.57
CA LEU A 142 -6.05 3.57 3.81
C LEU A 142 -4.83 3.32 2.90
N LEU A 143 -3.82 2.55 3.35
CA LEU A 143 -2.68 2.22 2.50
C LEU A 143 -3.11 1.41 1.27
N GLN A 144 -3.99 0.43 1.46
CA GLN A 144 -4.53 -0.35 0.35
C GLN A 144 -5.38 0.52 -0.59
N SER A 145 -6.21 1.41 -0.06
CA SER A 145 -6.95 2.39 -0.86
C SER A 145 -6.03 3.29 -1.69
N LEU A 146 -5.00 3.84 -1.07
CA LEU A 146 -4.03 4.72 -1.74
C LEU A 146 -3.26 3.98 -2.84
N ILE A 147 -2.97 2.69 -2.68
CA ILE A 147 -2.34 1.89 -3.74
C ILE A 147 -3.29 1.74 -4.94
N ILE A 148 -4.59 1.47 -4.73
CA ILE A 148 -5.57 1.45 -5.83
C ILE A 148 -5.62 2.81 -6.53
N VAL A 149 -5.70 3.91 -5.76
CA VAL A 149 -5.69 5.27 -6.32
C VAL A 149 -4.45 5.52 -7.16
N GLY A 150 -3.26 5.14 -6.67
CA GLY A 150 -2.01 5.25 -7.41
C GLY A 150 -2.02 4.46 -8.73
N THR A 151 -2.53 3.23 -8.70
CA THR A 151 -2.68 2.40 -9.91
C THR A 151 -3.66 3.01 -10.91
N SER A 152 -4.81 3.50 -10.45
CA SER A 152 -5.79 4.18 -11.30
C SER A 152 -5.23 5.46 -11.90
N PHE A 153 -4.51 6.27 -11.11
CA PHE A 153 -3.85 7.47 -11.59
C PHE A 153 -2.80 7.15 -12.66
N ASN A 154 -1.96 6.14 -12.45
CA ASN A 154 -0.96 5.72 -13.42
C ASN A 154 -1.61 5.24 -14.73
N ALA A 155 -2.68 4.43 -14.65
CA ALA A 155 -3.46 4.01 -15.82
C ALA A 155 -4.07 5.22 -16.57
N TYR A 156 -4.62 6.20 -15.85
CA TYR A 156 -5.15 7.42 -16.45
C TYR A 156 -4.06 8.23 -17.18
N VAL A 157 -2.87 8.36 -16.57
CA VAL A 157 -1.71 9.02 -17.22
C VAL A 157 -1.26 8.26 -18.48
N GLN A 158 -1.26 6.94 -18.46
CA GLN A 158 -0.93 6.12 -19.63
C GLN A 158 -1.94 6.36 -20.76
N GLU A 159 -3.24 6.31 -20.47
CA GLU A 159 -4.32 6.57 -21.42
C GLU A 159 -4.17 7.96 -22.07
N HIS A 160 -3.98 9.00 -21.25
CA HIS A 160 -3.82 10.37 -21.75
C HIS A 160 -2.57 10.53 -22.64
N ASN A 161 -1.50 9.79 -22.35
CA ASN A 161 -0.28 9.80 -23.15
C ASN A 161 -0.29 8.84 -24.35
N ASN A 162 -1.45 8.26 -24.70
CA ASN A 162 -1.61 7.28 -25.78
C ASN A 162 -0.75 6.01 -25.59
N ILE A 163 -0.46 5.64 -24.34
CA ILE A 163 0.21 4.38 -24.00
C ILE A 163 -0.88 3.30 -23.86
N PRO A 164 -0.76 2.15 -24.57
CA PRO A 164 -1.76 1.10 -24.50
C PRO A 164 -1.92 0.54 -23.08
N LEU A 165 -3.17 0.50 -22.60
CA LEU A 165 -3.51 -0.10 -21.32
C LEU A 165 -3.61 -1.62 -21.41
N GLN A 166 -3.19 -2.28 -20.34
CA GLN A 166 -3.52 -3.69 -20.09
C GLN A 166 -5.02 -3.85 -19.78
N ALA A 167 -5.56 -5.03 -20.04
CA ALA A 167 -7.00 -5.29 -19.87
C ALA A 167 -7.48 -5.06 -18.42
N ASN A 168 -6.66 -5.38 -17.43
CA ASN A 168 -6.98 -5.12 -16.01
C ASN A 168 -6.94 -3.62 -15.67
N GLN A 169 -6.02 -2.84 -16.23
CA GLN A 169 -5.98 -1.39 -16.07
C GLN A 169 -7.22 -0.71 -16.68
N GLN A 170 -7.62 -1.14 -17.88
CA GLN A 170 -8.86 -0.66 -18.49
C GLN A 170 -10.08 -1.02 -17.63
N ALA A 171 -10.14 -2.24 -17.11
CA ALA A 171 -11.20 -2.65 -16.19
C ALA A 171 -11.22 -1.79 -14.92
N LEU A 172 -10.06 -1.46 -14.35
CA LEU A 172 -9.94 -0.63 -13.16
C LEU A 172 -10.48 0.78 -13.40
N LEU A 173 -10.11 1.42 -14.51
CA LEU A 173 -10.64 2.73 -14.87
C LEU A 173 -12.17 2.71 -15.03
N ASN A 174 -12.72 1.64 -15.60
CA ASN A 174 -14.17 1.49 -15.78
C ASN A 174 -14.92 1.18 -14.47
N THR A 175 -14.24 0.71 -13.42
CA THR A 175 -14.88 0.34 -12.15
C THR A 175 -14.56 1.30 -11.01
N VAL A 176 -13.69 2.30 -11.20
CA VAL A 176 -13.22 3.20 -10.13
C VAL A 176 -14.38 3.90 -9.41
N GLU A 177 -15.40 4.32 -10.14
CA GLU A 177 -16.60 4.98 -9.60
C GLU A 177 -17.51 4.02 -8.81
N ASN A 178 -17.30 2.71 -8.94
CA ASN A 178 -18.11 1.65 -8.32
C ASN A 178 -17.33 0.83 -7.29
N LEU A 179 -16.11 1.23 -6.92
CA LEU A 179 -15.27 0.47 -5.97
C LEU A 179 -15.95 0.25 -4.62
N ASP A 180 -16.75 1.22 -4.16
CA ASP A 180 -17.50 1.12 -2.89
C ASP A 180 -18.54 -0.02 -2.89
N ASN A 181 -18.97 -0.47 -4.07
CA ASN A 181 -19.93 -1.56 -4.23
C ASN A 181 -19.25 -2.93 -4.44
N MET A 182 -17.91 -2.97 -4.49
CA MET A 182 -17.15 -4.19 -4.73
C MET A 182 -16.64 -4.78 -3.43
N ASP A 183 -16.52 -6.11 -3.38
CA ASP A 183 -15.72 -6.77 -2.36
C ASP A 183 -14.23 -6.52 -2.66
N LEU A 184 -13.62 -5.61 -1.89
CA LEU A 184 -12.19 -5.28 -1.98
C LEU A 184 -11.32 -6.18 -1.08
N GLY A 185 -11.92 -6.91 -0.13
CA GLY A 185 -11.20 -7.62 0.94
C GLY A 185 -10.65 -6.71 2.04
N PHE A 186 -10.89 -5.40 1.97
CA PHE A 186 -10.56 -4.40 2.98
C PHE A 186 -11.58 -3.25 2.93
N LYS A 187 -11.57 -2.34 3.91
CA LYS A 187 -12.50 -1.21 3.94
C LYS A 187 -11.93 -0.03 3.14
N ALA A 188 -12.55 0.37 2.03
CA ALA A 188 -12.10 1.57 1.32
C ALA A 188 -12.12 2.80 2.26
N LYS A 189 -11.04 3.58 2.23
CA LYS A 189 -10.89 4.84 2.98
C LYS A 189 -10.31 5.92 2.07
N ILE A 190 -10.76 7.15 2.31
CA ILE A 190 -10.23 8.34 1.65
C ILE A 190 -9.38 9.09 2.70
N PRO A 191 -8.21 9.62 2.32
CA PRO A 191 -7.39 10.43 3.21
C PRO A 191 -8.14 11.69 3.65
N ASP A 192 -8.13 11.97 4.96
CA ASP A 192 -8.58 13.26 5.51
C ASP A 192 -7.45 14.27 5.42
N GLU A 193 -7.62 15.29 4.58
CA GLU A 193 -6.65 16.38 4.38
C GLU A 193 -6.15 16.98 5.71
N GLN A 194 -7.04 17.15 6.69
CA GLN A 194 -6.71 17.78 7.96
C GLN A 194 -5.67 16.99 8.76
N VAL A 195 -5.53 15.69 8.52
CA VAL A 195 -4.50 14.87 9.13
C VAL A 195 -3.11 15.24 8.59
N TYR A 196 -3.00 15.51 7.28
CA TYR A 196 -1.74 15.81 6.59
C TYR A 196 -1.24 17.22 6.87
N LEU A 197 -2.15 18.14 7.19
CA LEU A 197 -1.81 19.53 7.50
C LEU A 197 -1.34 19.74 8.96
N LYS A 198 -1.39 18.72 9.82
CA LYS A 198 -0.85 18.81 11.19
C LYS A 198 0.67 18.96 11.15
N ASP A 199 1.24 19.79 12.03
CA ASP A 199 2.67 20.11 12.06
C ASP A 199 3.58 18.88 12.13
N ASN A 200 3.21 17.87 12.93
CA ASN A 200 3.98 16.64 13.03
C ASN A 200 3.96 15.84 11.72
N MET A 201 2.81 15.75 11.06
CA MET A 201 2.67 15.05 9.79
C MET A 201 3.44 15.77 8.67
N LYS A 202 3.32 17.09 8.58
CA LYS A 202 4.11 17.91 7.65
C LYS A 202 5.60 17.70 7.84
N LYS A 203 6.09 17.69 9.08
CA LYS A 203 7.50 17.43 9.40
C LYS A 203 7.94 16.03 8.99
N SER A 204 7.13 15.00 9.27
CA SER A 204 7.43 13.63 8.87
C SER A 204 7.46 13.45 7.36
N ILE A 205 6.52 14.08 6.64
CA ILE A 205 6.48 14.04 5.17
C ILE A 205 7.67 14.78 4.58
N TYR A 206 8.03 15.95 5.09
CA TYR A 206 9.25 16.64 4.65
C TYR A 206 10.50 15.82 4.94
N ALA A 207 10.59 15.17 6.11
CA ALA A 207 11.74 14.34 6.45
C ALA A 207 11.90 13.15 5.50
N ALA A 208 10.79 12.51 5.11
CA ALA A 208 10.78 11.32 4.26
C ALA A 208 10.88 11.64 2.76
N TYR A 209 10.18 12.67 2.28
CA TYR A 209 9.97 12.95 0.86
C TYR A 209 10.52 14.29 0.40
N LYS A 210 11.03 15.13 1.31
CA LYS A 210 11.51 16.50 1.03
C LYS A 210 10.45 17.42 0.44
N VAL A 211 9.17 17.11 0.62
CA VAL A 211 8.06 17.91 0.10
C VAL A 211 7.48 18.84 1.17
N HIS A 212 7.18 20.07 0.77
CA HIS A 212 6.40 21.02 1.57
C HIS A 212 4.91 20.89 1.26
N LEU A 213 4.10 20.53 2.26
CA LEU A 213 2.66 20.43 2.09
C LEU A 213 1.94 21.75 2.31
N LEU A 214 1.02 22.05 1.40
CA LEU A 214 0.07 23.15 1.45
C LEU A 214 -1.37 22.60 1.53
N PRO A 215 -2.34 23.38 2.03
CA PRO A 215 -3.75 23.06 1.90
C PRO A 215 -4.14 22.90 0.42
N ASN A 216 -5.16 22.08 0.16
CA ASN A 216 -5.78 22.00 -1.15
C ASN A 216 -6.37 23.37 -1.51
N SER A 217 -6.21 23.79 -2.76
CA SER A 217 -6.88 24.99 -3.25
C SER A 217 -8.39 24.75 -3.26
N ALA A 218 -9.16 25.71 -2.73
CA ALA A 218 -10.59 25.73 -2.96
C ALA A 218 -10.83 26.02 -4.45
N GLU A 219 -11.11 24.98 -5.23
CA GLU A 219 -11.65 25.09 -6.59
C GLU A 219 -13.15 25.40 -6.58
#